data_AF-A0A9D7UJL4-F1
#
_entry.id   AF-A0A9D7UJL4-F1
#
_cell.length_a   1.000
_cell.length_b   1.000
_cell.length_c   1.000
_cell.angle_alpha   90.00
_cell.angle_beta   90.00
_cell.angle_gamma   90.00
#
_symmetry.space_group_name_H-M   'P 1'
#
loop_
_entity.id
_entity.type
_entity.pdbx_description
1 polymer ?
#
loop_
_entity_poly.entity_id
_entity_poly.type
_entity_poly.pdbx_seq_one_letter_code
_entity_poly.pdbx_strand_id
1 'polypeptide(L)'
;GWNTLKHLTPQKVQTFVYDYICGLRLDQLASAFGLTFRQVAQILEHPEVKAEIDAALEVAAQRHERMVEVALAEAVEVLLQTVRDLTIPAETRRKAAGQIIRLHKDLRKQAATSPKPAENTGRAPAGLPEAPATIAPTPSVQVPRESSPRNRKERRAAQRLEHQRAPIPQPVAA
;
A
#
# COMPACT_ATOMS: atom_id res chain seq x y z
N GLY A 1 -5.10 -2.90 -42.67
CA GLY A 1 -6.09 -3.96 -42.94
C GLY A 1 -7.05 -4.04 -41.78
N TRP A 2 -8.30 -3.63 -41.99
CA TRP A 2 -9.36 -3.62 -40.97
C TRP A 2 -10.46 -4.66 -41.25
N ASN A 3 -10.40 -5.37 -42.39
CA ASN A 3 -11.49 -6.24 -42.83
C ASN A 3 -11.77 -7.43 -41.90
N THR A 4 -10.79 -7.90 -41.13
CA THR A 4 -10.97 -9.00 -40.16
C THR A 4 -11.59 -8.55 -38.83
N LEU A 5 -11.42 -7.28 -38.45
CA LEU A 5 -11.98 -6.69 -37.22
C LEU A 5 -13.33 -5.98 -37.44
N LYS A 6 -13.73 -5.71 -38.69
CA LYS A 6 -15.01 -5.03 -39.00
C LYS A 6 -16.26 -5.70 -38.39
N HIS A 7 -16.18 -6.98 -38.02
CA HIS A 7 -17.27 -7.73 -37.42
C HIS A 7 -17.19 -7.82 -35.89
N LEU A 8 -16.11 -7.30 -35.29
CA LEU A 8 -15.88 -7.31 -33.85
C LEU A 8 -16.18 -5.91 -33.31
N THR A 9 -17.26 -5.81 -32.53
CA THR A 9 -17.57 -4.59 -31.79
C THR A 9 -16.51 -4.34 -30.71
N PRO A 10 -16.34 -3.09 -30.23
CA PRO A 10 -15.40 -2.79 -29.14
C PRO A 10 -15.57 -3.71 -27.91
N GLN A 11 -16.82 -4.02 -27.55
CA GLN A 11 -17.13 -4.97 -26.47
C GLN A 11 -16.62 -6.39 -26.76
N LYS A 12 -16.71 -6.87 -28.00
CA LYS A 12 -16.18 -8.19 -28.37
C LYS A 12 -14.66 -8.22 -28.32
N VAL A 13 -13.99 -7.12 -28.69
CA VAL A 13 -12.53 -6.99 -28.56
C VAL A 13 -12.13 -7.03 -27.08
N GLN A 14 -12.82 -6.29 -26.21
CA GLN A 14 -12.58 -6.35 -24.77
C GLN A 14 -12.77 -7.74 -24.18
N THR A 15 -13.84 -8.44 -24.58
CA THR A 15 -14.11 -9.81 -24.12
C THR A 15 -13.02 -10.77 -24.62
N PHE A 16 -12.59 -10.63 -25.87
CA PHE A 16 -11.52 -11.43 -26.46
C PHE A 16 -10.18 -11.22 -25.72
N VAL A 17 -9.83 -9.95 -25.43
CA VAL A 17 -8.62 -9.60 -24.69
C VAL A 17 -8.68 -10.15 -23.26
N TYR A 18 -9.83 -10.01 -22.59
CA TYR A 18 -10.04 -10.57 -21.25
C TYR A 18 -9.82 -12.08 -21.22
N ASP A 19 -10.48 -12.81 -22.12
CA ASP A 19 -10.37 -14.27 -22.20
C ASP A 19 -8.93 -14.72 -22.51
N TYR A 20 -8.24 -13.98 -23.39
CA TYR A 20 -6.82 -14.23 -23.69
C TYR A 20 -5.92 -14.01 -22.46
N ILE A 21 -6.11 -12.91 -21.72
CA ILE A 21 -5.34 -12.61 -20.50
C ILE A 21 -5.65 -13.61 -19.38
N CYS A 22 -6.89 -14.08 -19.29
CA CYS A 22 -7.29 -15.15 -18.36
C CYS A 22 -6.71 -16.53 -18.73
N GLY A 23 -5.93 -16.62 -19.80
CA GLY A 23 -5.17 -17.82 -20.16
C GLY A 23 -5.94 -18.81 -21.02
N LEU A 24 -7.03 -18.38 -21.68
CA LEU A 24 -7.66 -19.24 -22.68
C LEU A 24 -6.68 -19.52 -23.81
N ARG A 25 -6.63 -20.78 -24.22
CA ARG A 25 -5.78 -21.20 -25.33
C ARG A 25 -6.34 -20.64 -26.65
N LEU A 26 -5.46 -20.48 -27.64
CA LEU A 26 -5.84 -19.92 -28.95
C LEU A 26 -6.94 -20.73 -29.67
N ASP A 27 -7.00 -22.05 -29.48
CA ASP A 27 -8.07 -22.91 -30.01
C ASP A 27 -9.42 -22.65 -29.32
N GLN A 28 -9.40 -22.37 -28.03
CA GLN A 28 -10.60 -22.02 -27.26
C GLN A 28 -11.12 -20.64 -27.64
N LEU A 29 -10.23 -19.67 -27.82
CA LEU A 29 -10.57 -18.34 -28.33
C LEU A 29 -11.15 -18.41 -29.75
N ALA A 30 -10.54 -19.22 -30.62
CA ALA A 30 -11.06 -19.46 -31.97
C ALA A 30 -12.50 -20.00 -31.91
N SER A 31 -12.74 -21.00 -31.07
CA SER A 31 -14.08 -21.57 -30.87
C SER A 31 -15.08 -20.56 -30.27
N ALA A 32 -14.69 -19.82 -29.24
CA ALA A 32 -15.57 -18.89 -28.52
C ALA A 32 -16.03 -17.70 -29.38
N PHE A 33 -15.19 -17.26 -30.32
CA PHE A 33 -15.46 -16.11 -31.17
C PHE A 33 -15.86 -16.49 -32.61
N GLY A 34 -15.98 -17.80 -32.91
CA GLY A 34 -16.30 -18.28 -34.26
C GLY A 34 -15.24 -17.91 -35.30
N LEU A 35 -13.97 -17.88 -34.87
CA LEU A 35 -12.82 -17.48 -35.67
C LEU A 35 -11.96 -18.70 -36.01
N THR A 36 -11.17 -18.59 -37.07
CA THR A 36 -10.09 -19.53 -37.34
C THR A 36 -8.86 -19.20 -36.50
N PHE A 37 -8.01 -20.19 -36.22
CA PHE A 37 -6.74 -19.97 -35.53
C PHE A 37 -5.88 -18.87 -36.17
N ARG A 38 -5.87 -18.82 -37.51
CA ARG A 38 -5.13 -17.79 -38.27
C ARG A 38 -5.68 -16.39 -38.01
N GLN A 39 -7.00 -16.24 -37.91
CA GLN A 39 -7.64 -14.96 -37.60
C GLN A 39 -7.33 -14.53 -36.16
N VAL A 40 -7.34 -15.46 -35.19
CA VAL A 40 -6.95 -15.19 -33.80
C VAL A 40 -5.51 -14.65 -33.75
N ALA A 41 -4.56 -15.30 -34.44
CA ALA A 41 -3.18 -14.82 -34.51
C ALA A 41 -3.07 -13.41 -35.12
N GLN A 42 -3.80 -13.14 -36.22
CA GLN A 42 -3.82 -11.82 -36.84
C GLN A 42 -4.42 -10.74 -35.93
N ILE A 43 -5.44 -11.08 -35.14
CA ILE A 43 -6.07 -10.16 -34.18
C ILE A 43 -5.07 -9.83 -33.07
N LEU A 44 -4.37 -10.81 -32.53
CA LEU A 44 -3.33 -10.61 -31.51
C LEU A 44 -2.13 -9.79 -32.02
N GLU A 45 -1.86 -9.81 -33.32
CA GLU A 45 -0.83 -8.98 -33.93
C GLU A 45 -1.27 -7.53 -34.18
N HIS A 46 -2.57 -7.25 -34.13
CA HIS A 46 -3.12 -5.93 -34.42
C HIS A 46 -2.71 -4.89 -33.36
N PRO A 47 -2.23 -3.70 -33.75
CA PRO A 47 -1.67 -2.72 -32.82
C PRO A 47 -2.67 -2.25 -31.75
N GLU A 48 -3.93 -2.05 -32.11
CA GLU A 48 -4.97 -1.63 -31.15
C GLU A 48 -5.26 -2.73 -30.12
N VAL A 49 -5.28 -4.00 -30.53
CA VAL A 49 -5.52 -5.14 -29.64
C VAL A 49 -4.33 -5.34 -28.72
N LYS A 50 -3.10 -5.19 -29.24
CA LYS A 50 -1.88 -5.19 -28.41
C LYS A 50 -1.90 -4.10 -27.35
N ALA A 51 -2.24 -2.86 -27.73
CA ALA A 51 -2.36 -1.77 -26.78
C ALA A 51 -3.41 -2.04 -25.70
N GLU A 52 -4.57 -2.63 -26.06
CA GLU A 52 -5.60 -3.02 -25.11
C GLU A 52 -5.11 -4.15 -24.16
N ILE A 53 -4.36 -5.13 -24.69
CA ILE A 53 -3.74 -6.19 -23.88
C ILE A 53 -2.75 -5.59 -22.89
N ASP A 54 -1.85 -4.72 -23.35
CA ASP A 54 -0.85 -4.08 -22.50
C ASP A 54 -1.50 -3.24 -21.40
N ALA A 55 -2.53 -2.45 -21.74
CA ALA A 55 -3.30 -1.68 -20.77
C ALA A 55 -4.03 -2.58 -19.75
N ALA A 56 -4.64 -3.66 -20.21
CA ALA A 56 -5.33 -4.60 -19.34
C ALA A 56 -4.36 -5.36 -18.40
N LEU A 57 -3.15 -5.69 -18.87
CA LEU A 57 -2.09 -6.28 -18.06
C LEU A 57 -1.59 -5.30 -16.99
N GLU A 58 -1.44 -4.01 -17.33
CA GLU A 58 -1.06 -2.99 -16.35
C GLU A 58 -2.12 -2.84 -15.25
N VAL A 59 -3.41 -2.77 -15.62
CA VAL A 59 -4.51 -2.74 -14.65
C VAL A 59 -4.54 -4.00 -13.79
N ALA A 60 -4.31 -5.18 -14.38
CA ALA A 60 -4.23 -6.44 -13.65
C ALA A 60 -3.04 -6.46 -12.67
N ALA A 61 -1.89 -5.92 -13.06
CA ALA A 61 -0.71 -5.81 -12.19
C ALA A 61 -0.97 -4.88 -11.00
N GLN A 62 -1.55 -3.70 -11.23
CA GLN A 62 -1.93 -2.77 -10.16
C GLN A 62 -2.96 -3.38 -9.21
N ARG A 63 -3.94 -4.12 -9.74
CA ARG A 63 -4.92 -4.83 -8.93
C ARG A 63 -4.27 -5.94 -8.10
N HIS A 64 -3.34 -6.70 -8.69
CA HIS A 64 -2.61 -7.75 -8.00
C HIS A 64 -1.77 -7.17 -6.85
N GLU A 65 -1.06 -6.07 -7.09
CA GLU A 65 -0.31 -5.35 -6.05
C GLU A 65 -1.22 -4.95 -4.88
N ARG A 66 -2.37 -4.32 -5.14
CA ARG A 66 -3.36 -3.98 -4.10
C ARG A 66 -3.90 -5.21 -3.37
N MET A 67 -4.17 -6.30 -4.08
CA MET A 67 -4.63 -7.54 -3.44
C MET A 67 -3.56 -8.12 -2.51
N VAL A 68 -2.29 -8.08 -2.92
CA VAL A 68 -1.17 -8.51 -2.09
C VAL A 68 -1.03 -7.61 -0.86
N GLU A 69 -1.17 -6.30 -1.01
CA GLU A 69 -1.16 -5.37 0.13
C GLU A 69 -2.29 -5.65 1.13
N VAL A 70 -3.52 -5.90 0.65
CA VAL A 70 -4.67 -6.25 1.51
C VAL A 70 -4.43 -7.58 2.22
N ALA A 71 -4.03 -8.63 1.49
CA ALA A 71 -3.75 -9.93 2.08
C ALA A 71 -2.61 -9.86 3.12
N LEU A 72 -1.62 -9.02 2.87
CA LEU A 72 -0.54 -8.77 3.81
C LEU A 72 -1.02 -8.02 5.05
N ALA A 73 -1.89 -7.01 4.90
CA ALA A 73 -2.49 -6.29 6.01
C ALA A 73 -3.33 -7.23 6.90
N GLU A 74 -4.16 -8.08 6.30
CA GLU A 74 -4.96 -9.09 7.01
C GLU A 74 -4.06 -10.08 7.76
N ALA A 75 -2.99 -10.58 7.12
CA ALA A 75 -2.05 -11.48 7.76
C ALA A 75 -1.33 -10.81 8.96
N VAL A 76 -0.95 -9.54 8.83
CA VAL A 76 -0.36 -8.77 9.94
C VAL A 76 -1.35 -8.56 11.08
N GLU A 77 -2.62 -8.31 10.77
CA GLU A 77 -3.67 -8.17 11.79
C GLU A 77 -3.87 -9.47 12.59
N VAL A 78 -3.91 -10.62 11.92
CA VAL A 78 -3.96 -11.94 12.57
C VAL A 78 -2.75 -12.16 13.49
N LEU A 79 -1.55 -11.79 13.04
CA LEU A 79 -0.34 -11.91 13.85
C LEU A 79 -0.38 -10.96 15.06
N LEU A 80 -0.87 -9.73 14.89
CA LEU A 80 -1.02 -8.77 15.99
C LEU A 80 -2.02 -9.27 17.03
N GLN A 81 -3.14 -9.84 16.59
CA GLN A 81 -4.11 -10.46 17.46
C GLN A 81 -3.49 -11.61 18.25
N THR A 82 -2.72 -12.46 17.57
CA THR A 82 -1.97 -13.56 18.19
C THR A 82 -0.99 -13.07 19.27
N VAL A 83 -0.30 -11.95 19.01
CA VAL A 83 0.64 -11.35 19.98
C VAL A 83 -0.07 -10.74 21.18
N ARG A 84 -1.28 -10.20 21.01
CA ARG A 84 -2.06 -9.54 22.07
C ARG A 84 -2.84 -10.52 22.95
N ASP A 85 -3.14 -11.71 22.44
CA ASP A 85 -3.93 -12.70 23.15
C ASP A 85 -3.12 -13.36 24.28
N LEU A 86 -3.51 -13.07 25.52
CA LEU A 86 -2.83 -13.61 26.70
C LEU A 86 -3.03 -15.12 26.89
N THR A 87 -4.05 -15.70 26.26
CA THR A 87 -4.37 -17.14 26.33
C THR A 87 -3.45 -18.00 25.46
N ILE A 88 -2.81 -17.39 24.46
CA ILE A 88 -1.88 -18.07 23.55
C ILE A 88 -0.52 -18.28 24.24
N PRO A 89 0.15 -19.44 24.05
CA PRO A 89 1.46 -19.69 24.62
C PRO A 89 2.49 -18.61 24.27
N ALA A 90 3.30 -18.22 25.26
CA ALA A 90 4.28 -17.14 25.10
C ALA A 90 5.29 -17.39 23.96
N GLU A 91 5.63 -18.65 23.68
CA GLU A 91 6.50 -19.02 22.56
C GLU A 91 5.85 -18.69 21.20
N THR A 92 4.56 -19.02 21.03
CA THR A 92 3.79 -18.71 19.82
C THR A 92 3.67 -17.21 19.59
N ARG A 93 3.43 -16.44 20.67
CA ARG A 93 3.41 -14.97 20.60
C ARG A 93 4.76 -14.39 20.18
N ARG A 94 5.86 -14.92 20.71
CA ARG A 94 7.22 -14.50 20.31
C ARG A 94 7.50 -14.81 18.83
N LYS A 95 7.07 -15.98 18.34
CA LYS A 95 7.18 -16.34 16.91
C LYS A 95 6.39 -15.38 16.03
N ALA A 96 5.14 -15.07 16.38
CA ALA A 96 4.30 -14.11 15.66
C ALA A 96 4.92 -12.70 15.65
N ALA A 97 5.42 -12.21 16.79
CA ALA A 97 6.14 -10.94 16.87
C ALA A 97 7.39 -10.92 15.98
N GLY A 98 8.14 -12.03 15.95
CA GLY A 98 9.30 -12.21 15.07
C GLY A 98 8.93 -12.17 13.58
N GLN A 99 7.80 -12.74 13.19
CA GLN A 99 7.28 -12.70 11.82
C GLN A 99 6.90 -11.26 11.40
N ILE A 100 6.23 -10.50 12.27
CA ILE A 100 5.90 -9.09 12.00
C ILE A 100 7.16 -8.26 11.75
N ILE A 101 8.21 -8.44 12.58
CA ILE A 101 9.48 -7.71 12.42
C ILE A 101 10.14 -8.04 11.09
N ARG A 102 10.12 -9.32 10.67
CA ARG A 102 10.67 -9.76 9.37
C ARG A 102 9.90 -9.15 8.20
N LEU A 103 8.57 -9.23 8.22
CA LEU A 103 7.71 -8.61 7.20
C LEU A 103 7.98 -7.11 7.05
N HIS A 104 8.11 -6.39 8.17
CA HIS A 104 8.44 -4.97 8.14
C HIS A 104 9.83 -4.68 7.53
N LYS A 105 10.81 -5.55 7.78
CA LYS A 105 12.16 -5.43 7.20
C LYS A 105 12.15 -5.70 5.69
N ASP A 106 11.40 -6.69 5.25
CA ASP A 106 11.32 -7.08 3.84
C ASP A 106 10.54 -6.04 3.02
N LEU A 107 9.45 -5.51 3.56
CA LEU A 107 8.73 -4.36 2.97
C LEU A 107 9.64 -3.13 2.81
N ARG A 108 10.45 -2.80 3.82
CA ARG A 108 11.40 -1.68 3.70
C ARG A 108 12.45 -1.89 2.62
N LYS A 109 12.89 -3.13 2.39
CA LYS A 109 13.84 -3.45 1.31
C LYS A 109 13.18 -3.35 -0.06
N GLN A 110 11.94 -3.84 -0.19
CA GLN A 110 11.17 -3.72 -1.43
C GLN A 110 10.92 -2.24 -1.77
N ALA A 111 10.47 -1.43 -0.81
CA ALA A 111 10.29 0.02 -0.99
C ALA A 111 11.59 0.76 -1.35
N ALA A 112 12.75 0.25 -0.93
CA ALA A 112 14.06 0.81 -1.29
C ALA A 112 14.57 0.35 -2.67
N THR A 113 13.97 -0.68 -3.26
CA THR A 113 14.36 -1.26 -4.56
C THR A 113 13.34 -1.03 -5.67
N SER A 114 12.11 -0.63 -5.32
CA SER A 114 11.13 -0.17 -6.31
C SER A 114 11.58 1.18 -6.91
N PRO A 115 11.65 1.30 -8.25
CA PRO A 115 11.81 2.60 -8.88
C PRO A 115 10.64 3.49 -8.45
N LYS A 116 10.94 4.70 -7.97
CA LYS A 116 9.93 5.73 -7.65
C LYS A 116 8.96 5.83 -8.84
N PRO A 117 7.63 5.77 -8.65
CA PRO A 117 6.72 6.22 -9.69
C PRO A 117 7.06 7.69 -9.95
N ALA A 118 7.23 8.04 -11.23
CA ALA A 118 7.48 9.42 -11.62
C ALA A 118 6.38 10.31 -11.03
N GLU A 119 6.76 11.23 -10.14
CA GLU A 119 5.92 12.34 -9.71
C GLU A 119 5.59 13.18 -10.95
N ASN A 120 4.48 12.87 -11.61
CA ASN A 120 3.94 13.72 -12.64
C ASN A 120 3.33 14.94 -11.95
N THR A 121 4.20 15.92 -11.74
CA THR A 121 3.87 17.25 -11.27
C THR A 121 3.13 17.95 -12.40
N GLY A 122 1.84 18.25 -12.21
CA GLY A 122 1.17 19.21 -13.08
C GLY A 122 -0.33 19.08 -13.20
N ARG A 123 -1.03 19.99 -12.51
CA ARG A 123 -2.36 20.53 -12.85
C ARG A 123 -3.57 19.74 -12.33
N ALA A 124 -3.97 20.08 -11.10
CA ALA A 124 -5.37 20.01 -10.70
C ALA A 124 -6.22 20.85 -11.67
N PRO A 125 -7.28 20.32 -12.30
CA PRO A 125 -8.28 21.18 -12.91
C PRO A 125 -9.05 21.90 -11.81
N ALA A 126 -8.90 23.21 -11.79
CA ALA A 126 -9.69 24.13 -10.99
C ALA A 126 -11.18 23.99 -11.34
N GLY A 127 -12.04 23.94 -10.32
CA GLY A 127 -13.48 24.08 -10.49
C GLY A 127 -14.32 23.36 -9.46
N LEU A 128 -14.33 23.85 -8.21
CA LEU A 128 -15.49 23.67 -7.32
C LEU A 128 -15.78 25.04 -6.65
N PRO A 129 -17.05 25.50 -6.66
CA PRO A 129 -17.41 26.85 -6.25
C PRO A 129 -17.41 27.04 -4.72
N GLU A 130 -17.29 28.31 -4.34
CA GLU A 130 -17.12 28.85 -2.99
C GLU A 130 -18.14 28.36 -1.95
N ALA A 131 -17.66 28.33 -0.70
CA ALA A 131 -18.42 28.11 0.52
C ALA A 131 -19.51 29.18 0.74
N PRO A 132 -20.35 28.98 1.78
CA PRO A 132 -20.53 30.08 2.72
C PRO A 132 -20.16 29.71 4.15
N ALA A 133 -19.82 30.78 4.86
CA ALA A 133 -19.08 30.86 6.11
C ALA A 133 -19.88 30.52 7.38
N THR A 134 -19.11 30.50 8.48
CA THR A 134 -19.48 30.73 9.90
C THR A 134 -19.76 29.43 10.65
N ILE A 135 -18.93 29.01 11.63
CA ILE A 135 -18.95 29.47 13.03
C ILE A 135 -17.53 29.55 13.64
N ALA A 136 -17.36 30.52 14.54
CA ALA A 136 -16.16 31.02 15.21
C ALA A 136 -15.32 29.99 16.03
N PRO A 137 -14.04 30.32 16.36
CA PRO A 137 -13.12 29.41 17.04
C PRO A 137 -13.28 29.42 18.57
N THR A 138 -13.34 28.24 19.19
CA THR A 138 -13.07 28.06 20.63
C THR A 138 -11.56 28.04 20.88
N PRO A 139 -11.04 28.78 21.89
CA PRO A 139 -9.63 28.70 22.25
C PRO A 139 -9.36 27.40 23.01
N SER A 140 -8.55 26.51 22.44
CA SER A 140 -7.96 25.42 23.20
C SER A 140 -6.81 25.97 24.04
N VAL A 141 -6.94 25.79 25.35
CA VAL A 141 -5.93 26.05 26.38
C VAL A 141 -4.59 25.44 25.96
N GLN A 142 -3.58 26.29 25.76
CA GLN A 142 -2.20 25.86 25.61
C GLN A 142 -1.70 25.33 26.95
N VAL A 143 -1.58 24.02 27.07
CA VAL A 143 -0.75 23.40 28.11
C VAL A 143 0.70 23.51 27.66
N PRO A 144 1.62 24.10 28.45
CA PRO A 144 3.04 24.17 28.10
C PRO A 144 3.61 22.75 28.03
N ARG A 145 3.96 22.28 26.84
CA ARG A 145 4.80 21.08 26.70
C ARG A 145 6.23 21.47 27.08
N GLU A 146 6.65 21.01 28.26
CA GLU A 146 8.07 20.99 28.63
C GLU A 146 8.88 20.34 27.50
N SER A 147 9.84 21.10 26.99
CA SER A 147 10.78 20.67 25.96
C SER A 147 11.72 19.62 26.53
N SER A 148 11.52 18.36 26.15
CA SER A 148 12.49 17.29 26.41
C SER A 148 13.79 17.54 25.60
N PRO A 149 14.98 17.52 26.22
CA PRO A 149 16.22 17.91 25.58
C PRO A 149 16.62 16.90 24.49
N ARG A 150 16.72 17.40 23.25
CA ARG A 150 16.92 16.59 22.03
C ARG A 150 18.38 16.22 21.79
N ASN A 151 19.30 16.49 22.73
CA ASN A 151 20.73 16.29 22.50
C ASN A 151 21.47 15.64 23.68
N ARG A 152 22.35 14.68 23.35
CA ARG A 152 23.14 13.86 24.31
C ARG A 152 24.01 14.68 25.27
N LYS A 153 24.36 15.92 24.90
CA LYS A 153 25.10 16.88 25.74
C LYS A 153 24.25 17.45 26.89
N GLU A 154 22.98 17.76 26.66
CA GLU A 154 22.08 18.32 27.69
C GLU A 154 21.73 17.29 28.77
N ARG A 155 21.63 16.02 28.38
CA ARG A 155 21.38 14.90 29.31
C ARG A 155 22.50 14.72 30.34
N ARG A 156 23.75 15.05 29.99
CA ARG A 156 24.89 15.00 30.92
C ARG A 156 24.95 16.21 31.87
N ALA A 157 24.43 17.37 31.45
CA ALA A 157 24.32 18.54 32.33
C ALA A 157 23.24 18.34 33.40
N ALA A 158 22.09 17.76 33.03
CA ALA A 158 21.01 17.45 33.97
C ALA A 158 21.43 16.43 35.05
N GLN A 159 22.15 15.36 34.68
CA GLN A 159 22.66 14.36 35.64
C GLN A 159 23.68 14.91 36.64
N ARG A 160 24.45 15.94 36.25
CA ARG A 160 25.42 16.62 37.13
C ARG A 160 24.77 17.53 38.16
N LEU A 161 23.54 17.97 37.90
CA LEU A 161 22.75 18.79 38.82
C LEU A 161 22.03 17.92 39.86
N GLU A 162 21.57 16.72 39.47
CA GLU A 162 20.95 15.77 40.41
C GLU A 162 21.92 15.22 41.46
N HIS A 163 23.17 14.95 41.09
CA HIS A 163 24.18 14.43 42.03
C HIS A 163 24.68 15.47 43.06
N GLN A 164 24.22 16.72 42.97
CA GLN A 164 24.54 17.78 43.95
C GLN A 164 23.42 18.04 44.96
N ARG A 165 22.28 17.34 44.87
CA ARG A 165 21.26 17.40 45.93
C ARG A 165 21.66 16.48 47.07
N ALA A 166 22.17 17.09 48.14
CA ALA A 166 22.45 16.44 49.41
C ALA A 166 21.23 15.67 49.94
N PRO A 167 21.43 14.51 50.59
CA PRO A 167 20.32 13.76 51.16
C PRO A 167 19.67 14.52 52.32
N ILE A 168 18.35 14.68 52.25
CA ILE A 168 17.53 15.20 53.35
C ILE A 168 17.51 14.14 54.45
N PRO A 169 17.84 14.46 55.71
CA PRO A 169 17.77 13.49 56.81
C PRO A 169 16.32 13.14 57.11
N GLN A 170 16.03 11.84 57.25
CA GLN A 170 14.72 11.36 57.69
C GLN A 170 14.55 11.55 59.20
N PRO A 171 13.35 11.90 59.69
CA PRO A 171 13.09 11.97 61.12
C PRO A 171 13.01 10.56 61.71
N VAL A 172 13.81 10.30 62.75
CA VAL A 172 13.73 9.11 63.59
C VAL A 172 12.49 9.26 64.47
N ALA A 173 11.52 8.36 64.31
CA ALA A 173 10.42 8.23 65.27
C ALA A 173 10.93 7.48 66.51
N ALA A 174 10.79 8.11 67.68
CA ALA A 174 10.95 7.52 69.00
C ALA A 174 9.64 7.70 69.77
#